data_AF-A0A830BQA8-F1
#
_entry.id   AF-A0A830BQA8-F1
#
_cell.length_a   1.000
_cell.length_b   1.000
_cell.length_c   1.000
_cell.angle_alpha   90.00
_cell.angle_beta   90.00
_cell.angle_gamma   90.00
#
_symmetry.space_group_name_H-M   'P 1'
#
loop_
_entity.id
_entity.type
_entity.pdbx_description
1 polymer ?
#
loop_
_entity_poly.entity_id
_entity_poly.type
_entity_poly.pdbx_seq_one_letter_code
_entity_poly.pdbx_strand_id
1 'polypeptide(L)' 'MIDFATKHNILPDVEIISMMDYINTAMKRLVRGDVKYRFVIDVGKTLKAEHDE' A
#
# COMPACT_ATOMS: atom_id res chain seq x y z
N MET A 1 0.75 19.10 9.73
CA MET A 1 0.20 17.79 10.20
C MET A 1 1.23 16.67 10.07
N ILE A 2 1.94 16.57 8.93
CA ILE A 2 3.03 15.59 8.76
C ILE A 2 4.16 15.83 9.78
N ASP A 3 4.59 17.08 9.98
CA ASP A 3 5.66 17.40 10.93
C ASP A 3 5.34 16.98 12.37
N PHE A 4 4.06 17.06 12.75
CA PHE A 4 3.57 16.59 14.05
C PHE A 4 3.65 15.06 14.14
N ALA A 5 3.18 14.35 13.13
CA ALA A 5 3.27 12.89 13.10
C ALA A 5 4.72 12.40 13.17
N THR A 6 5.63 13.05 12.43
CA THR A 6 7.07 12.77 12.48
C THR A 6 7.65 13.03 13.86
N LYS A 7 7.34 14.19 14.47
CA LYS A 7 7.85 14.56 15.80
C LYS A 7 7.40 13.60 16.91
N HIS A 8 6.19 13.06 16.78
CA HIS A 8 5.60 12.16 17.77
C HIS A 8 5.69 10.67 17.39
N ASN A 9 6.42 10.34 16.33
CA ASN A 9 6.57 8.97 15.80
C ASN A 9 5.22 8.25 15.60
N ILE A 10 4.23 8.97 15.07
CA ILE A 10 2.90 8.44 14.79
C ILE A 10 2.93 7.81 13.40
N LEU A 11 2.90 6.49 13.37
CA LEU A 11 2.87 5.72 12.13
C LEU A 11 1.54 4.95 12.01
N PRO A 12 0.95 4.87 10.81
CA PRO A 12 -0.21 4.03 10.58
C PRO A 12 0.20 2.56 10.51
N ASP A 13 -0.66 1.67 11.02
CA ASP A 13 -0.57 0.24 10.72
C ASP A 13 -1.04 -0.01 9.28
N VAL A 14 -0.15 -0.58 8.47
CA VAL A 14 -0.36 -0.77 7.03
C VAL A 14 -0.02 -2.18 6.59
N GLU A 15 -0.77 -2.68 5.61
CA GLU A 15 -0.47 -3.88 4.84
C GLU A 15 0.17 -3.45 3.51
N ILE A 16 1.46 -3.77 3.34
CA ILE A 16 2.18 -3.47 2.08
C ILE A 16 1.82 -4.52 1.03
N ILE A 17 1.39 -4.08 -0.16
CA ILE A 17 0.94 -4.95 -1.25
C ILE A 17 1.69 -4.67 -2.56
N SER A 18 1.81 -5.71 -3.40
CA SER A 18 2.34 -5.61 -4.76
C SER A 18 1.30 -5.01 -5.71
N MET A 19 1.75 -4.08 -6.56
CA MET A 19 0.93 -3.44 -7.59
C MET A 19 0.44 -4.45 -8.62
N MET A 20 1.34 -5.29 -9.17
CA MET A 20 0.98 -6.22 -10.24
C MET A 20 0.22 -7.45 -9.74
N ASP A 21 0.67 -8.04 -8.62
CA ASP A 21 0.22 -9.38 -8.25
C ASP A 21 -1.03 -9.38 -7.35
N TYR A 22 -1.24 -8.33 -6.55
CA TYR A 22 -2.16 -8.39 -5.41
C TYR A 22 -3.22 -7.30 -5.38
N ILE A 23 -3.15 -6.28 -6.25
CA ILE A 23 -4.07 -5.14 -6.21
C ILE A 23 -5.55 -5.54 -6.36
N ASN A 24 -5.86 -6.44 -7.30
CA ASN A 24 -7.23 -6.88 -7.54
C ASN A 24 -7.82 -7.62 -6.33
N THR A 25 -7.00 -8.42 -5.64
CA THR A 25 -7.41 -9.13 -4.42
C THR A 25 -7.57 -8.15 -3.26
N ALA A 26 -6.64 -7.21 -3.10
CA ALA A 26 -6.72 -6.17 -2.07
C ALA A 26 -7.98 -5.30 -2.20
N MET A 27 -8.37 -4.93 -3.43
CA MET A 27 -9.61 -4.19 -3.68
C MET A 27 -10.86 -4.97 -3.25
N LYS A 28 -10.92 -6.29 -3.52
CA LYS A 28 -12.02 -7.15 -3.06
C LYS A 28 -12.06 -7.27 -1.54
N ARG A 29 -10.90 -7.35 -0.89
CA ARG A 29 -10.79 -7.36 0.58
C ARG A 29 -11.24 -6.03 1.19
N LEU A 30 -10.82 -4.92 0.61
CA LEU A 30 -11.20 -3.57 1.04
C LEU A 30 -12.72 -3.38 1.05
N VAL A 31 -13.41 -3.79 -0.02
CA VAL A 31 -14.89 -3.72 -0.11
C VAL A 31 -15.56 -4.54 1.00
N ARG A 32 -14.96 -5.66 1.42
CA ARG A 32 -15.46 -6.51 2.51
C ARG A 32 -15.04 -6.03 3.90
N GLY A 33 -14.26 -4.93 4.00
CA GLY A 33 -13.70 -4.46 5.26
C GLY A 33 -12.58 -5.34 5.84
N ASP A 34 -12.07 -6.29 5.05
CA ASP A 34 -11.00 -7.22 5.43
C ASP A 34 -9.63 -6.56 5.23
N VAL A 35 -9.31 -5.58 6.08
CA VAL A 35 -8.03 -4.87 6.09
C VAL A 35 -7.73 -4.35 7.50
N LYS A 36 -6.47 -4.38 7.92
CA LYS A 36 -6.03 -3.83 9.22
C LYS A 36 -4.81 -2.92 9.06
N TYR A 37 -4.94 -1.60 8.89
CA TYR A 37 -6.15 -0.79 8.66
C TYR A 37 -6.14 -0.12 7.28
N ARG A 38 -5.01 -0.17 6.56
CA ARG A 38 -4.83 0.45 5.25
C ARG A 38 -3.93 -0.42 4.40
N PHE A 39 -4.23 -0.48 3.10
CA PHE A 39 -3.29 -1.00 2.12
C PHE A 39 -2.35 0.11 1.65
N VAL A 40 -1.06 -0.20 1.55
CA VAL A 40 -0.05 0.66 0.91
C VAL A 40 0.56 -0.12 -0.23
N ILE A 41 0.54 0.44 -1.44
CA ILE A 41 1.12 -0.21 -2.61
C ILE A 41 2.57 0.23 -2.74
N ASP A 42 3.52 -0.72 -2.76
CA ASP A 42 4.94 -0.43 -3.00
C ASP A 42 5.20 -0.30 -4.51
N VAL A 43 4.81 0.84 -5.09
CA VAL A 43 4.94 1.07 -6.54
C VAL A 43 6.40 1.01 -6.99
N GLY A 44 7.33 1.59 -6.22
CA GLY A 44 8.74 1.66 -6.61
C GLY A 44 9.42 0.30 -6.76
N LYS A 45 8.98 -0.72 -6.00
CA LYS A 45 9.53 -2.08 -6.13
C LYS A 45 8.71 -3.01 -7.00
N THR A 46 7.41 -2.73 -7.19
CA THR A 46 6.47 -3.72 -7.75
C THR A 46 5.85 -3.31 -9.07
N LEU A 47 6.05 -2.06 -9.51
CA LEU A 47 5.70 -1.65 -10.86
C LEU A 47 6.83 -2.06 -11.82
N LYS A 48 6.51 -2.96 -12.75
CA LYS A 48 7.40 -3.28 -13.88
C LYS A 48 7.17 -2.26 -14.98
N ALA A 49 8.24 -1.67 -15.52
CA ALA A 49 8.15 -0.87 -16.73
C ALA A 49 8.02 -1.83 -17.93
N GLU A 50 6.98 -1.66 -18.75
CA GLU A 50 6.88 -2.35 -20.05
C GLU A 50 7.70 -1.59 -21.10
N HIS A 51 9.03 -1.56 -20.94
CA HIS A 51 9.99 -1.19 -21.99
C HIS A 51 11.41 -1.55 -21.53
N ASP A 52 11.71 -2.84 -21.57
CA ASP A 52 13.08 -3.33 -21.81
C ASP A 52 13.01 -4.12 -23.13
N GLU A 53 12.80 -3.40 -24.23
CA GLU A 53 13.17 -3.81 -25.60
C GLU A 53 14.03 -2.72 -26.22
#